data_AF-A0A2W5USZ0-F1
#
_entry.id   AF-A0A2W5USZ0-F1
#
_cell.length_a   1.000
_cell.length_b   1.000
_cell.length_c   1.000
_cell.angle_alpha   90.00
_cell.angle_beta   90.00
_cell.angle_gamma   90.00
#
_symmetry.space_group_name_H-M   'P 1'
#
loop_
_entity.id
_entity.type
_entity.pdbx_description
1 polymer ?
#
loop_
_entity_poly.entity_id
_entity_poly.type
_entity_poly.pdbx_seq_one_letter_code
_entity_poly.pdbx_strand_id
1 'polypeptide(L)'
;MPVELPAGRECRAVVFRGEVLGLAPYWDGVDSLTALERDEADHVRALVKTAATRFESPLVGVDIGPAEDGRWWIIETNDAQFMGLSQLEPLELWHRLWCALHTRPY
;
A
#
# COMPACT_ATOMS: atom_id res chain seq x y z
N MET A 1 -9.71 28.76 15.45
CA MET A 1 -9.76 27.43 14.80
C MET A 1 -8.37 26.82 14.93
N PRO A 2 -8.24 25.55 15.36
CA PRO A 2 -6.94 24.89 15.34
C PRO A 2 -6.45 24.80 13.90
N VAL A 3 -5.14 24.94 13.69
CA VAL A 3 -4.52 24.61 12.39
C VAL A 3 -4.48 23.09 12.32
N GLU A 4 -5.27 22.50 11.40
CA GLU A 4 -5.10 21.10 11.04
C GLU A 4 -3.79 20.97 10.27
N LEU A 5 -2.90 20.11 10.77
CA LEU A 5 -1.70 19.72 10.03
C LEU A 5 -2.12 18.83 8.86
N PRO A 6 -1.49 18.97 7.68
CA PRO A 6 -1.80 18.12 6.54
C PRO A 6 -1.54 16.64 6.88
N ALA A 7 -2.31 15.75 6.25
CA ALA A 7 -2.08 14.33 6.39
C ALA A 7 -0.70 13.96 5.83
N GLY A 8 -0.02 13.00 6.47
CA GLY A 8 1.24 12.47 5.96
C GLY A 8 1.03 11.84 4.58
N ARG A 9 1.98 12.06 3.66
CA ARG A 9 1.93 11.47 2.30
C ARG A 9 2.40 10.02 2.31
N GLU A 10 1.82 9.22 3.18
CA GLU A 10 2.14 7.82 3.39
C GLU A 10 1.03 6.95 2.82
N CYS A 11 1.42 5.84 2.19
CA CYS A 11 0.51 4.87 1.60
C CYS A 11 0.73 3.50 2.20
N ARG A 12 -0.38 2.79 2.41
CA ARG A 12 -0.40 1.36 2.71
C ARG A 12 -0.72 0.57 1.46
N ALA A 13 0.13 -0.42 1.18
CA ALA A 13 -0.07 -1.40 0.14
C ALA A 13 -0.28 -2.80 0.73
N VAL A 14 -1.12 -3.60 0.08
CA VAL A 14 -1.27 -5.02 0.37
C VAL A 14 -0.85 -5.81 -0.85
N VAL A 15 0.11 -6.70 -0.67
CA VAL A 15 0.73 -7.50 -1.74
C VAL A 15 0.44 -8.97 -1.52
N PHE A 16 -0.08 -9.65 -2.54
CA PHE A 16 -0.25 -11.09 -2.55
C PHE A 16 0.54 -11.72 -3.69
N ARG A 17 1.45 -12.65 -3.38
CA ARG A 17 2.31 -13.38 -4.34
C ARG A 17 3.01 -12.46 -5.36
N GLY A 18 3.51 -11.31 -4.88
CA GLY A 18 4.18 -10.31 -5.70
C GLY A 18 3.26 -9.36 -6.46
N GLU A 19 1.94 -9.51 -6.34
CA GLU A 19 0.94 -8.64 -6.96
C GLU A 19 0.27 -7.70 -5.96
N VAL A 20 0.16 -6.42 -6.31
CA VAL A 20 -0.43 -5.39 -5.45
C VAL A 20 -1.95 -5.49 -5.52
N LEU A 21 -2.58 -5.99 -4.47
CA LEU A 21 -4.04 -6.10 -4.36
C LEU A 21 -4.69 -4.76 -4.04
N GLY A 22 -4.03 -3.92 -3.25
CA GLY A 22 -4.50 -2.61 -2.83
C GLY A 22 -3.35 -1.65 -2.54
N LEU A 23 -3.60 -0.37 -2.75
CA LEU A 23 -2.71 0.75 -2.41
C LEU A 23 -3.61 1.95 -2.10
N ALA A 24 -3.53 2.48 -0.89
CA ALA A 24 -4.34 3.61 -0.45
C ALA A 24 -3.57 4.48 0.57
N PRO A 25 -3.99 5.72 0.82
CA PRO A 25 -3.42 6.55 1.87
C PRO A 25 -3.48 5.85 3.24
N TYR A 26 -2.45 6.06 4.05
CA TYR A 26 -2.35 5.47 5.38
C TYR A 26 -3.21 6.20 6.40
N TRP A 27 -3.10 7.53 6.42
CA TRP A 27 -3.72 8.40 7.43
C TRP A 27 -5.17 8.70 7.08
N ASP A 28 -6.00 8.90 8.10
CA ASP A 28 -7.38 9.39 7.91
C ASP A 28 -7.38 10.84 7.43
N GLY A 29 -8.34 11.16 6.56
CA GLY A 29 -8.42 12.46 5.89
C GLY A 29 -7.86 12.40 4.47
N VAL A 30 -8.65 12.86 3.51
CA VAL A 30 -8.23 13.00 2.12
C VAL A 30 -8.03 14.48 1.86
N ASP A 31 -6.79 14.86 1.61
CA ASP A 31 -6.46 16.18 1.06
C ASP A 31 -5.78 16.00 -0.31
N SER A 32 -5.59 17.09 -1.04
CA SER A 32 -4.96 17.04 -2.35
C SER A 32 -3.51 16.57 -2.33
N LEU A 33 -2.86 16.53 -1.16
CA LEU A 33 -1.47 16.12 -0.99
C LEU A 33 -1.35 14.60 -0.82
N THR A 34 -2.41 13.90 -0.39
CA THR A 34 -2.40 12.44 -0.24
C THR A 34 -2.58 11.68 -1.56
N ALA A 35 -3.07 12.35 -2.61
CA ALA A 35 -3.22 11.76 -3.93
C ALA A 35 -1.86 11.46 -4.59
N LEU A 36 -1.74 10.27 -5.17
CA LEU A 36 -0.62 9.91 -6.04
C LEU A 36 -0.96 10.25 -7.49
N GLU A 37 -0.05 10.93 -8.17
CA GLU A 37 -0.10 11.02 -9.62
C GLU A 37 0.12 9.63 -10.25
N ARG A 38 -0.32 9.44 -11.51
CA ARG A 38 -0.24 8.13 -12.18
C ARG A 38 1.18 7.56 -12.18
N ASP A 39 2.17 8.37 -12.57
CA ASP A 39 3.56 7.94 -12.67
C ASP A 39 4.16 7.64 -11.28
N GLU A 40 3.77 8.40 -10.26
CA GLU A 40 4.15 8.13 -8.86
C GLU A 40 3.54 6.81 -8.38
N ALA A 41 2.26 6.55 -8.68
CA ALA A 41 1.60 5.32 -8.32
C ALA A 41 2.27 4.10 -8.95
N ASP A 42 2.69 4.18 -10.22
CA ASP A 42 3.41 3.10 -10.90
C ASP A 42 4.81 2.88 -10.29
N HIS A 43 5.52 3.95 -9.95
CA HIS A 43 6.81 3.88 -9.25
C HIS A 43 6.68 3.24 -7.86
N VAL A 44 5.69 3.70 -7.07
CA VAL A 44 5.36 3.17 -5.74
C VAL A 44 5.03 1.68 -5.82
N ARG A 45 4.19 1.27 -6.78
CA ARG A 45 3.86 -0.15 -7.00
C ARG A 45 5.11 -0.99 -7.28
N ALA A 46 6.02 -0.51 -8.11
CA ALA A 46 7.26 -1.22 -8.41
C ALA A 46 8.15 -1.41 -7.17
N LEU A 47 8.29 -0.37 -6.34
CA LEU A 47 9.04 -0.44 -5.08
C LEU A 47 8.41 -1.43 -4.09
N VAL A 48 7.10 -1.35 -3.90
CA VAL A 48 6.33 -2.25 -3.03
C VAL A 48 6.48 -3.70 -3.48
N LYS A 49 6.35 -3.98 -4.79
CA LYS A 49 6.59 -5.33 -5.34
C LYS A 49 8.00 -5.82 -5.03
N THR A 50 9.00 -4.97 -5.23
CA THR A 50 10.40 -5.29 -4.91
C THR A 50 10.59 -5.60 -3.43
N ALA A 51 9.98 -4.82 -2.53
CA ALA A 51 10.03 -5.07 -1.09
C ALA A 51 9.40 -6.42 -0.73
N ALA A 52 8.23 -6.75 -1.31
CA ALA A 52 7.51 -7.99 -1.04
C ALA A 52 8.30 -9.25 -1.43
N THR A 53 9.16 -9.19 -2.46
CA THR A 53 10.01 -10.34 -2.84
C THR A 53 11.04 -10.75 -1.79
N ARG A 54 11.27 -9.91 -0.77
CA ARG A 54 12.21 -10.20 0.33
C ARG A 54 11.59 -11.07 1.43
N PHE A 55 10.30 -11.37 1.34
CA PHE A 55 9.56 -12.14 2.34
C PHE A 55 9.06 -13.46 1.74
N GLU A 56 9.12 -14.52 2.53
CA GLU A 56 8.56 -15.82 2.15
C GLU A 56 7.03 -15.84 2.28
N SER A 57 6.45 -14.95 3.09
CA SER A 57 5.00 -14.84 3.24
C SER A 57 4.37 -14.44 1.90
N PRO A 58 3.32 -15.15 1.45
CA PRO A 58 2.64 -14.79 0.22
C PRO A 58 1.76 -13.55 0.38
N LEU A 59 1.43 -13.10 1.59
CA LEU A 59 0.60 -11.92 1.86
C LEU A 59 1.36 -10.99 2.82
N VAL A 60 1.62 -9.77 2.38
CA VAL A 60 2.45 -8.78 3.10
C VAL A 60 1.81 -7.40 2.98
N GLY A 61 1.73 -6.68 4.10
CA GLY A 61 1.45 -5.24 4.12
C GLY A 61 2.74 -4.44 3.98
N VAL A 62 2.73 -3.35 3.22
CA VAL A 62 3.91 -2.52 2.99
C VAL A 62 3.52 -1.07 3.09
N ASP A 63 4.19 -0.32 3.96
CA ASP A 63 4.03 1.11 4.07
C ASP A 63 5.14 1.84 3.34
N ILE A 64 4.77 2.88 2.63
CA ILE A 64 5.67 3.59 1.74
C ILE A 64 5.35 5.09 1.74
N GLY A 65 6.40 5.92 1.80
CA GLY A 65 6.27 7.37 1.80
C GLY A 65 7.44 8.07 1.12
N PRO A 66 7.27 9.33 0.70
CA PRO A 66 8.32 10.12 0.10
C PRO A 66 9.28 10.67 1.18
N ALA A 67 10.55 10.80 0.81
CA ALA A 67 11.54 11.61 1.52
C ALA A 67 11.52 13.04 1.00
N GLU A 68 12.19 13.93 1.75
CA GLU A 68 12.30 15.37 1.42
C GLU A 68 12.98 15.64 0.07
N ASP A 69 13.79 14.69 -0.42
CA ASP A 69 14.48 14.78 -1.71
C ASP A 69 13.68 14.19 -2.89
N GLY A 70 12.42 13.83 -2.66
CA GLY A 70 11.51 13.29 -3.68
C GLY A 70 11.68 11.80 -3.95
N ARG A 71 12.61 11.09 -3.28
CA ARG A 71 12.68 9.63 -3.34
C ARG A 71 11.58 8.99 -2.52
N TRP A 72 11.20 7.76 -2.85
CA TRP A 72 10.25 6.96 -2.06
C TRP A 72 10.98 5.90 -1.24
N TRP A 73 10.53 5.70 0.00
CA TRP A 73 11.10 4.74 0.95
C TRP A 73 10.03 3.78 1.45
N ILE A 74 10.41 2.51 1.55
CA ILE A 74 9.66 1.54 2.34
C ILE A 74 9.88 1.89 3.81
N ILE A 75 8.82 2.23 4.52
CA ILE A 75 8.84 2.63 5.93
C ILE A 75 8.82 1.38 6.79
N GLU A 76 7.81 0.53 6.59
CA GLU A 76 7.67 -0.72 7.31
C GLU A 76 7.01 -1.80 6.44
N THR A 77 7.13 -3.05 6.90
CA THR A 77 6.45 -4.20 6.33
C THR A 77 5.74 -4.93 7.45
N ASN A 78 4.51 -5.33 7.19
CA ASN A 78 3.60 -5.89 8.17
C ASN A 78 3.19 -7.31 7.78
N ASP A 79 3.02 -8.18 8.77
CA ASP A 79 2.38 -9.46 8.55
C ASP A 79 0.88 -9.28 8.28
N ALA A 80 0.30 -10.25 7.56
CA ALA A 80 -1.10 -10.16 7.13
C ALA A 80 -2.13 -10.07 8.27
N GLN A 81 -1.78 -10.49 9.49
CA GLN A 81 -2.70 -10.50 10.64
C GLN A 81 -2.79 -9.14 11.31
N PHE A 82 -1.71 -8.34 11.28
CA PHE A 82 -1.62 -7.05 11.98
C PHE A 82 -1.43 -5.84 11.06
N MET A 83 -1.40 -6.04 9.74
CA MET A 83 -1.13 -4.99 8.77
C MET A 83 -2.17 -3.87 8.63
N GLY A 84 -3.25 -3.79 9.43
CA GLY A 84 -4.31 -2.74 9.43
C GLY A 84 -4.77 -2.15 8.08
N LEU A 85 -6.07 -1.98 7.82
CA LEU A 85 -6.50 -1.63 6.45
C LEU A 85 -6.27 -0.17 6.01
N SER A 86 -6.01 0.78 6.92
CA SER A 86 -5.95 2.21 6.58
C SER A 86 -7.17 2.62 5.73
N GLN A 87 -6.99 3.37 4.64
CA GLN A 87 -8.07 3.71 3.69
C GLN A 87 -8.31 2.64 2.60
N LEU A 88 -7.79 1.42 2.72
CA LEU A 88 -8.11 0.35 1.78
C LEU A 88 -9.56 -0.07 1.95
N GLU A 89 -10.31 -0.09 0.85
CA GLU A 89 -11.69 -0.58 0.82
C GLU A 89 -11.74 -2.07 1.17
N PRO A 90 -12.24 -2.46 2.37
CA PRO A 90 -12.07 -3.82 2.87
C PRO A 90 -12.72 -4.87 1.97
N LEU A 91 -13.93 -4.59 1.48
CA LEU A 91 -14.68 -5.53 0.65
C LEU A 91 -13.99 -5.77 -0.69
N GLU A 92 -13.45 -4.73 -1.31
CA GLU A 92 -12.72 -4.85 -2.57
C GLU A 92 -11.40 -5.59 -2.38
N LEU A 93 -10.64 -5.25 -1.33
CA LEU A 93 -9.39 -5.93 -1.02
C LEU A 93 -9.60 -7.43 -0.81
N TRP A 94 -10.56 -7.82 0.03
CA TRP A 94 -10.82 -9.23 0.31
C TRP A 94 -11.41 -9.97 -0.88
N HIS A 95 -12.21 -9.31 -1.72
CA HIS A 95 -12.68 -9.90 -2.98
C HIS A 95 -11.51 -10.19 -3.92
N ARG A 96 -10.59 -9.24 -4.10
CA ARG A 96 -9.38 -9.43 -4.92
C ARG A 96 -8.50 -10.56 -4.39
N LEU A 97 -8.30 -10.63 -3.07
CA LEU A 97 -7.57 -11.73 -2.44
C LEU A 97 -8.26 -13.07 -2.67
N TRP A 98 -9.59 -13.14 -2.51
CA TRP A 98 -10.37 -14.34 -2.82
C TRP A 98 -10.07 -14.78 -4.26
N CYS A 99 -10.17 -13.86 -5.24
CA CYS A 99 -9.93 -14.17 -6.65
C CYS A 99 -8.52 -14.69 -6.90
N ALA A 100 -7.52 -14.08 -6.27
CA ALA A 100 -6.12 -14.47 -6.38
C ALA A 100 -5.81 -15.84 -5.74
N LEU A 101 -6.53 -16.23 -4.69
CA LEU A 101 -6.40 -17.55 -4.05
C LEU A 101 -6.96 -18.69 -4.92
N HIS A 102 -7.97 -18.39 -5.73
CA HIS A 102 -8.72 -19.39 -6.49
C HIS A 102 -8.47 -19.33 -8.01
N THR A 103 -7.55 -18.48 -8.45
CA THR A 103 -7.02 -18.53 -9.81
C THR A 103 -6.12 -19.77 -9.90
N ARG A 104 -6.59 -20.81 -10.58
CA ARG A 104 -5.80 -22.03 -10.81
C ARG A 104 -4.64 -21.69 -11.76
N PRO A 105 -3.38 -22.00 -11.41
CA PRO A 105 -2.36 -22.12 -12.43
C PRO A 105 -2.72 -23.34 -13.28
N TYR A 106 -2.89 -23.13 -14.59
CA TYR A 106 -2.91 -24.21 -15.58
C TYR A 106 -1.51 -24.75 -15.77
#